data_AF-A0A1M6CSM0-F1
#
_entry.id   AF-A0A1M6CSM0-F1
#
_cell.length_a   1.000
_cell.length_b   1.000
_cell.length_c   1.000
_cell.angle_alpha   90.00
_cell.angle_beta   90.00
_cell.angle_gamma   90.00
#
_symmetry.space_group_name_H-M   'P 1'
#
loop_
_entity.id
_entity.type
_entity.pdbx_description
1 polymer ?
#
loop_
_entity_poly.entity_id
_entity_poly.type
_entity_poly.pdbx_seq_one_letter_code
_entity_poly.pdbx_strand_id
1 'polypeptide(L)'
;MALNRELWDKLDSYSLDEVDSALKFSQRLARENQWDLAYTQRVIEEYKRFVYLSSEAGHMVTPSDEVDQVWHLHLCYTRSYWEELCQGVLGKPLHHGPTKGGNSERVKYHDLYERTLESYRKHFGTEAPADIWPPSKQRFACSHFQRVDAKTHFILPKRRVIQIALGSLGTLALAGCTSQLGFIEGLFPFIIIAIIFIFILAAFSKGGKGGGGNNSGGGCGSVGGGCSSDSGCGSGCGGGGCGGGCGGG
;
A
#
# COMPACT_ATOMS: atom_id res chain seq x y z
N MET A 1 -11.46 -29.31 10.18
CA MET A 1 -12.50 -28.71 11.03
C MET A 1 -13.59 -28.22 10.11
N ALA A 2 -14.86 -28.42 10.45
CA ALA A 2 -15.95 -27.88 9.65
C ALA A 2 -16.04 -26.35 9.85
N LEU A 3 -16.35 -25.62 8.78
CA LEU A 3 -16.57 -24.17 8.83
C LEU A 3 -17.72 -23.85 9.80
N ASN A 4 -17.50 -22.91 10.72
CA ASN A 4 -18.55 -22.36 11.56
C ASN A 4 -19.50 -21.52 10.69
N ARG A 5 -20.59 -22.16 10.24
CA ARG A 5 -21.56 -21.58 9.31
C ARG A 5 -22.26 -20.35 9.89
N GLU A 6 -22.63 -20.37 11.17
CA GLU A 6 -23.34 -19.25 11.79
C GLU A 6 -22.51 -17.96 11.74
N LEU A 7 -21.24 -18.04 12.12
CA LEU A 7 -20.34 -16.87 12.06
C LEU A 7 -20.09 -16.44 10.61
N TRP A 8 -19.87 -17.40 9.70
CA TRP A 8 -19.63 -17.08 8.30
C TRP A 8 -20.84 -16.38 7.66
N ASP A 9 -22.06 -16.86 7.88
CA ASP A 9 -23.26 -16.29 7.29
C ASP A 9 -23.53 -14.85 7.80
N LYS A 10 -23.21 -14.56 9.08
CA LYS A 10 -23.24 -13.19 9.62
C LYS A 10 -22.21 -12.28 8.94
N LEU A 11 -20.99 -12.77 8.73
CA LEU A 11 -19.94 -12.00 8.04
C LEU A 11 -20.23 -11.82 6.55
N ASP A 12 -20.77 -12.83 5.89
CA ASP A 12 -21.11 -12.79 4.47
C ASP A 12 -22.22 -11.78 4.20
N SER A 13 -23.27 -11.78 5.04
CA SER A 13 -24.37 -10.81 4.97
C SER A 13 -24.03 -9.39 5.45
N TYR A 14 -22.96 -9.24 6.24
CA TYR A 14 -22.50 -7.93 6.71
C TYR A 14 -21.95 -7.07 5.56
N SER A 15 -22.49 -5.86 5.38
CA SER A 15 -22.05 -4.92 4.33
C SER A 15 -21.24 -3.78 4.94
N LEU A 16 -20.09 -3.47 4.34
CA LEU A 16 -19.31 -2.25 4.65
C LEU A 16 -19.88 -1.02 3.93
N ASP A 17 -20.65 -1.23 2.86
CA ASP A 17 -21.27 -0.15 2.10
C ASP A 17 -22.66 0.14 2.67
N GLU A 18 -22.85 1.35 3.18
CA GLU A 18 -24.16 1.89 3.51
C GLU A 18 -24.92 2.30 2.23
N VAL A 19 -26.20 1.93 2.16
CA VAL A 19 -27.04 2.14 0.95
C VAL A 19 -27.25 3.62 0.67
N ASP A 20 -27.46 4.43 1.71
CA ASP A 20 -27.82 5.85 1.61
C ASP A 20 -26.60 6.79 1.55
N SER A 21 -25.38 6.25 1.61
CA SER A 21 -24.17 7.07 1.56
C SER A 21 -23.83 7.49 0.13
N ALA A 22 -23.61 8.79 -0.07
CA ALA A 22 -23.16 9.36 -1.34
C ALA A 22 -21.75 8.89 -1.74
N LEU A 23 -20.89 8.53 -0.77
CA LEU A 23 -19.59 7.92 -1.02
C LEU A 23 -19.49 6.62 -0.23
N LYS A 24 -19.58 5.51 -0.95
CA LYS A 24 -19.52 4.17 -0.37
C LYS A 24 -18.11 3.84 0.14
N PHE A 25 -18.03 2.96 1.13
CA PHE A 25 -16.76 2.48 1.68
C PHE A 25 -15.87 1.89 0.58
N SER A 26 -16.43 1.02 -0.27
CA SER A 26 -15.73 0.39 -1.39
C SER A 26 -15.19 1.41 -2.40
N GLN A 27 -15.95 2.46 -2.70
CA GLN A 27 -15.51 3.53 -3.61
C GLN A 27 -14.34 4.33 -3.03
N ARG A 28 -14.39 4.63 -1.73
CA ARG A 28 -13.30 5.30 -1.02
C ARG A 28 -12.05 4.43 -0.99
N LEU A 29 -12.19 3.15 -0.62
CA LEU A 29 -11.12 2.16 -0.58
C LEU A 29 -10.41 2.04 -1.93
N ALA A 30 -11.19 1.90 -3.01
CA ALA A 30 -10.67 1.82 -4.38
C ALA A 30 -9.86 3.06 -4.76
N ARG A 31 -10.39 4.26 -4.46
CA ARG A 31 -9.74 5.53 -4.77
C ARG A 31 -8.42 5.71 -4.01
N GLU A 32 -8.40 5.40 -2.72
CA GLU A 32 -7.23 5.59 -1.86
C GLU A 32 -6.09 4.62 -2.20
N ASN A 33 -6.41 3.42 -2.70
CA ASN A 33 -5.42 2.40 -3.06
C ASN A 33 -5.13 2.30 -4.57
N GLN A 34 -5.81 3.12 -5.40
CA GLN A 34 -5.74 3.03 -6.87
C GLN A 34 -6.12 1.64 -7.40
N TRP A 35 -7.14 1.03 -6.79
CA TRP A 35 -7.70 -0.24 -7.23
C TRP A 35 -8.92 -0.01 -8.12
N ASP A 36 -9.17 -0.95 -9.03
CA ASP A 36 -10.48 -1.03 -9.66
C ASP A 36 -11.53 -1.59 -8.69
N LEU A 37 -12.81 -1.34 -8.98
CA LEU A 37 -13.91 -1.75 -8.09
C LEU A 37 -14.05 -3.27 -7.97
N ALA A 38 -13.79 -4.03 -9.04
CA ALA A 38 -13.93 -5.48 -9.01
C ALA A 38 -12.87 -6.11 -8.10
N TYR A 39 -11.62 -5.66 -8.22
CA TYR A 39 -10.55 -6.03 -7.31
C TYR A 39 -10.87 -5.63 -5.87
N THR A 40 -11.36 -4.40 -5.67
CA THR A 40 -11.72 -3.90 -4.34
C THR A 40 -12.75 -4.77 -3.64
N GLN A 41 -13.80 -5.22 -4.36
CA GLN A 41 -14.80 -6.12 -3.80
C GLN A 41 -14.21 -7.48 -3.40
N ARG A 42 -13.32 -8.04 -4.22
CA ARG A 42 -12.60 -9.28 -3.86
C ARG A 42 -11.77 -9.10 -2.59
N VAL A 43 -11.06 -7.98 -2.42
CA VAL A 43 -10.28 -7.71 -1.20
C VAL A 43 -11.19 -7.55 0.03
N ILE A 44 -12.39 -6.96 -0.14
CA ILE A 44 -13.39 -6.89 0.93
C ILE A 44 -13.88 -8.29 1.35
N GLU A 45 -14.11 -9.19 0.40
CA GLU A 45 -14.45 -10.58 0.71
C GLU A 45 -13.31 -11.29 1.47
N GLU A 46 -12.06 -11.07 1.05
CA GLU A 46 -10.89 -11.60 1.76
C GLU A 46 -10.71 -11.00 3.17
N TYR A 47 -11.09 -9.74 3.36
CA TYR A 47 -11.15 -9.13 4.70
C TYR A 47 -12.17 -9.84 5.61
N LYS A 48 -13.35 -10.21 5.09
CA LYS A 48 -14.32 -11.01 5.86
C LYS A 48 -13.76 -12.38 6.22
N ARG A 49 -13.02 -13.03 5.31
CA ARG A 49 -12.31 -14.30 5.59
C ARG A 49 -11.25 -14.12 6.67
N PHE A 50 -10.46 -13.05 6.62
CA PHE A 50 -9.49 -12.71 7.68
C PHE A 50 -10.17 -12.51 9.04
N VAL A 51 -11.28 -11.77 9.08
CA VAL A 51 -12.05 -11.53 10.31
C VAL A 51 -12.61 -12.86 10.86
N TYR A 52 -13.12 -13.74 10.01
CA TYR A 52 -13.50 -15.10 10.40
C TYR A 52 -12.33 -15.87 11.04
N LEU A 53 -11.16 -15.88 10.39
CA LEU A 53 -9.97 -16.56 10.90
C LEU A 53 -9.48 -15.97 12.23
N SER A 54 -9.62 -14.66 12.44
CA SER A 54 -9.30 -14.02 13.72
C SER A 54 -10.10 -14.57 14.90
N SER A 55 -11.27 -15.17 14.61
CA SER A 55 -12.11 -15.80 15.61
C SER A 55 -11.89 -17.31 15.74
N GLU A 56 -11.55 -17.97 14.64
CA GLU A 56 -11.68 -19.43 14.52
C GLU A 56 -10.33 -20.17 14.42
N ALA A 57 -9.24 -19.48 14.05
CA ALA A 57 -7.93 -20.11 13.86
C ALA A 57 -7.27 -20.59 15.17
N GLY A 58 -7.73 -20.09 16.33
CA GLY A 58 -7.18 -20.44 17.64
C GLY A 58 -5.79 -19.83 17.91
N HIS A 59 -5.32 -18.92 17.06
CA HIS A 59 -4.08 -18.17 17.24
C HIS A 59 -4.23 -16.76 16.66
N MET A 60 -3.27 -15.89 16.96
CA MET A 60 -3.19 -14.57 16.32
C MET A 60 -2.99 -14.74 14.80
N VAL A 61 -3.76 -14.02 14.01
CA VAL A 61 -3.66 -14.03 12.54
C VAL A 61 -2.98 -12.75 12.04
N THR A 62 -2.37 -12.82 10.87
CA THR A 62 -1.70 -11.68 10.22
C THR A 62 -2.24 -11.52 8.81
N PRO A 63 -2.80 -10.35 8.44
CA PRO A 63 -3.38 -10.14 7.12
C PRO A 63 -2.30 -9.93 6.04
N SER A 64 -2.69 -10.04 4.77
CA SER A 64 -1.92 -9.47 3.66
C SER A 64 -1.95 -7.94 3.70
N ASP A 65 -1.17 -7.26 2.87
CA ASP A 65 -1.16 -5.79 2.85
C ASP A 65 -2.53 -5.27 2.39
N GLU A 66 -3.07 -5.88 1.34
CA GLU A 66 -4.33 -5.54 0.73
C GLU A 66 -5.49 -5.68 1.71
N VAL A 67 -5.55 -6.78 2.47
CA VAL A 67 -6.57 -7.00 3.50
C VAL A 67 -6.39 -6.05 4.69
N ASP A 68 -5.15 -5.73 5.05
CA ASP A 68 -4.85 -4.75 6.10
C ASP A 68 -5.32 -3.34 5.70
N GLN A 69 -5.26 -2.96 4.41
CA GLN A 69 -5.83 -1.68 3.96
C GLN A 69 -7.34 -1.58 4.15
N VAL A 70 -8.08 -2.69 3.94
CA VAL A 70 -9.51 -2.73 4.25
C VAL A 70 -9.72 -2.55 5.76
N TRP A 71 -8.94 -3.25 6.57
CA TRP A 71 -9.04 -3.18 8.02
C TRP A 71 -8.72 -1.78 8.56
N HIS A 72 -7.64 -1.15 8.08
CA HIS A 72 -7.28 0.22 8.42
C HIS A 72 -8.39 1.21 8.10
N LEU A 73 -8.96 1.13 6.88
CA LEU A 73 -10.08 2.00 6.53
C LEU A 73 -11.29 1.72 7.42
N HIS A 74 -11.61 0.45 7.69
CA HIS A 74 -12.76 0.09 8.52
C HIS A 74 -12.62 0.60 9.96
N LEU A 75 -11.41 0.63 10.54
CA LEU A 75 -11.16 1.23 11.86
C LEU A 75 -11.56 2.71 11.92
N CYS A 76 -11.53 3.44 10.80
CA CYS A 76 -11.99 4.83 10.72
C CYS A 76 -13.52 4.96 10.69
N TYR A 77 -14.26 3.89 10.38
CA TYR A 77 -15.72 3.82 10.43
C TYR A 77 -16.12 3.24 11.79
N THR A 78 -15.88 4.01 12.86
CA THR A 78 -15.85 3.50 14.24
C THR A 78 -17.15 2.81 14.69
N ARG A 79 -18.33 3.29 14.27
CA ARG A 79 -19.62 2.65 14.60
C ARG A 79 -19.76 1.30 13.89
N SER A 80 -19.60 1.29 12.57
CA SER A 80 -19.54 0.07 11.74
C SER A 80 -18.54 -0.95 12.32
N TYR A 81 -17.36 -0.51 12.74
CA TYR A 81 -16.33 -1.39 13.27
C TYR A 81 -16.62 -1.90 14.69
N TRP A 82 -16.86 -1.01 15.65
CA TRP A 82 -16.96 -1.37 17.06
C TRP A 82 -18.35 -1.89 17.43
N GLU A 83 -19.40 -1.22 16.97
CA GLU A 83 -20.79 -1.55 17.32
C GLU A 83 -21.31 -2.69 16.44
N GLU A 84 -21.20 -2.57 15.12
CA GLU A 84 -21.81 -3.54 14.20
C GLU A 84 -20.95 -4.80 14.04
N LEU A 85 -19.67 -4.65 13.66
CA LEU A 85 -18.79 -5.81 13.45
C LEU A 85 -18.36 -6.44 14.78
N CYS A 86 -17.68 -5.71 15.67
CA CYS A 86 -17.10 -6.32 16.88
C CYS A 86 -18.18 -6.77 17.86
N GLN A 87 -19.13 -5.90 18.22
CA GLN A 87 -20.19 -6.25 19.16
C GLN A 87 -21.30 -7.07 18.48
N GLY A 88 -21.80 -6.64 17.32
CA GLY A 88 -22.95 -7.28 16.66
C GLY A 88 -22.65 -8.61 15.97
N VAL A 89 -21.54 -8.70 15.23
CA VAL A 89 -21.20 -9.90 14.45
C VAL A 89 -20.29 -10.86 15.23
N LEU A 90 -19.18 -10.34 15.78
CA LEU A 90 -18.16 -11.18 16.44
C LEU A 90 -18.48 -11.47 17.92
N GLY A 91 -19.23 -10.59 18.59
CA GLY A 91 -19.47 -10.65 20.03
C GLY A 91 -18.21 -10.45 20.87
N LYS A 92 -17.11 -9.94 20.29
CA LYS A 92 -15.83 -9.69 20.97
C LYS A 92 -15.03 -8.60 20.25
N PRO A 93 -14.16 -7.88 20.97
CA PRO A 93 -13.30 -6.90 20.33
C PRO A 93 -12.25 -7.58 19.43
N LEU A 94 -12.03 -6.99 18.27
CA LEU A 94 -10.87 -7.25 17.42
C LEU A 94 -10.00 -6.00 17.49
N HIS A 95 -8.75 -6.12 17.96
CA HIS A 95 -7.86 -4.97 18.09
C HIS A 95 -6.79 -5.01 17.01
N HIS A 96 -6.57 -3.87 16.36
CA HIS A 96 -5.40 -3.64 15.52
C HIS A 96 -4.27 -3.08 16.39
N GLY A 97 -3.05 -3.56 16.18
CA GLY A 97 -1.88 -3.13 16.92
C GLY A 97 -0.67 -3.00 16.00
N PRO A 98 0.10 -1.91 16.09
CA PRO A 98 1.29 -1.72 15.27
C PRO A 98 2.39 -2.73 15.64
N THR A 99 3.29 -3.02 14.70
CA THR A 99 4.50 -3.78 15.01
C THR A 99 5.37 -3.02 16.02
N LYS A 100 6.04 -3.75 16.93
CA LYS A 100 7.08 -3.14 17.79
C LYS A 100 8.41 -2.95 17.05
N GLY A 101 8.50 -3.46 15.82
CA GLY A 101 9.71 -3.41 15.00
C GLY A 101 10.81 -4.35 15.50
N GLY A 102 11.90 -4.40 14.73
CA GLY A 102 13.05 -5.26 15.02
C GLY A 102 12.94 -6.67 14.45
N ASN A 103 14.04 -7.43 14.56
CA ASN A 103 14.16 -8.75 13.92
C ASN A 103 13.20 -9.80 14.52
N SER A 104 12.96 -9.76 15.83
CA SER A 104 12.07 -10.71 16.51
C SER A 104 10.62 -10.57 16.03
N GLU A 105 10.10 -9.35 15.95
CA GLU A 105 8.74 -9.09 15.44
C GLU A 105 8.64 -9.48 13.96
N ARG A 106 9.68 -9.23 13.16
CA ARG A 106 9.71 -9.65 11.75
C ARG A 106 9.59 -11.17 11.60
N VAL A 107 10.37 -11.94 12.35
CA VAL A 107 10.29 -13.42 12.32
C VAL A 107 8.91 -13.87 12.80
N LYS A 108 8.41 -13.31 13.90
CA LYS A 108 7.07 -13.62 14.43
C LYS A 108 5.96 -13.37 13.41
N TYR A 109 5.90 -12.19 12.78
CA TYR A 109 4.83 -11.88 11.82
C TYR A 109 4.95 -12.68 10.53
N HIS A 110 6.17 -13.03 10.11
CA HIS A 110 6.39 -13.98 9.02
C HIS A 110 5.77 -15.35 9.35
N ASP A 111 6.06 -15.90 10.53
CA ASP A 111 5.52 -17.20 10.96
C ASP A 111 4.00 -17.16 11.17
N LEU A 112 3.46 -16.06 11.72
CA LEU A 112 2.01 -15.88 11.90
C LEU A 112 1.28 -15.77 10.56
N TYR A 113 1.88 -15.11 9.57
CA TYR A 113 1.31 -15.00 8.23
C TYR A 113 1.21 -16.37 7.54
N GLU A 114 2.27 -17.18 7.58
CA GLU A 114 2.26 -18.56 7.05
C GLU A 114 1.20 -19.42 7.74
N ARG A 115 1.10 -19.34 9.07
CA ARG A 115 0.03 -20.03 9.83
C ARG A 115 -1.36 -19.50 9.50
N THR A 116 -1.49 -18.23 9.12
CA THR A 116 -2.76 -17.65 8.67
C THR A 116 -3.18 -18.24 7.33
N LEU A 117 -2.26 -18.39 6.37
CA LEU A 117 -2.53 -19.06 5.10
C LEU A 117 -2.87 -20.54 5.28
N GLU A 118 -2.19 -21.24 6.20
CA GLU A 118 -2.54 -22.62 6.54
C GLU A 118 -3.96 -22.73 7.12
N SER A 119 -4.31 -21.83 8.05
CA SER A 119 -5.65 -21.75 8.63
C SER A 119 -6.70 -21.39 7.58
N TYR A 120 -6.39 -20.48 6.66
CA TYR A 120 -7.25 -20.16 5.52
C TYR A 120 -7.60 -21.43 4.75
N ARG A 121 -6.59 -22.17 4.30
CA ARG A 121 -6.77 -23.42 3.55
C ARG A 121 -7.57 -24.46 4.34
N LYS A 122 -7.30 -24.59 5.63
CA LYS A 122 -7.99 -25.54 6.51
C LYS A 122 -9.47 -25.23 6.68
N HIS A 123 -9.85 -23.95 6.77
CA HIS A 123 -11.24 -23.53 7.02
C HIS A 123 -12.05 -23.39 5.73
N PHE A 124 -11.45 -22.90 4.64
CA PHE A 124 -12.15 -22.63 3.38
C PHE A 124 -11.95 -23.71 2.30
N GLY A 125 -11.07 -24.69 2.53
CA GLY A 125 -10.83 -25.82 1.62
C GLY A 125 -10.17 -25.43 0.29
N THR A 126 -9.67 -24.21 0.18
CA THR A 126 -9.05 -23.64 -1.03
C THR A 126 -7.83 -22.80 -0.65
N GLU A 127 -6.89 -22.65 -1.57
CA GLU A 127 -5.79 -21.70 -1.39
C GLU A 127 -6.31 -20.27 -1.47
N ALA A 128 -5.70 -19.37 -0.71
CA ALA A 128 -6.02 -17.95 -0.77
C ALA A 128 -5.58 -17.37 -2.14
N PRO A 129 -6.34 -16.42 -2.72
CA PRO A 129 -6.01 -15.85 -4.02
C PRO A 129 -4.67 -15.11 -3.97
N ALA A 130 -3.67 -15.57 -4.71
CA ALA A 130 -2.28 -15.12 -4.58
C ALA A 130 -2.04 -13.65 -4.99
N ASP A 131 -2.96 -13.02 -5.71
CA ASP A 131 -2.93 -11.60 -6.02
C ASP A 131 -3.34 -10.72 -4.83
N ILE A 132 -4.08 -11.26 -3.86
CA ILE A 132 -4.49 -10.58 -2.61
C ILE A 132 -3.71 -11.12 -1.41
N TRP A 133 -3.34 -12.40 -1.42
CA TRP A 133 -2.56 -13.09 -0.40
C TRP A 133 -1.26 -13.62 -0.98
N PRO A 134 -0.28 -12.73 -1.26
CA PRO A 134 0.97 -13.15 -1.86
C PRO A 134 1.76 -14.06 -0.89
N PRO A 135 2.69 -14.89 -1.39
CA PRO A 135 3.59 -15.68 -0.54
C PRO A 135 4.36 -14.78 0.43
N SER A 136 4.68 -15.27 1.64
CA SER A 136 5.37 -14.50 2.69
C SER A 136 6.61 -13.74 2.20
N LYS A 137 7.43 -14.39 1.37
CA LYS A 137 8.62 -13.78 0.78
C LYS A 137 8.31 -12.52 -0.04
N GLN A 138 7.16 -12.48 -0.71
CA GLN A 138 6.69 -11.30 -1.44
C GLN A 138 6.03 -10.30 -0.49
N ARG A 139 5.16 -10.76 0.41
CA ARG A 139 4.47 -9.91 1.42
C ARG A 139 5.45 -9.09 2.27
N PHE A 140 6.58 -9.70 2.64
CA PHE A 140 7.62 -9.11 3.49
C PHE A 140 8.89 -8.76 2.70
N ALA A 141 8.81 -8.69 1.38
CA ALA A 141 9.89 -8.09 0.59
C ALA A 141 10.08 -6.63 1.02
N CYS A 142 11.33 -6.14 1.04
CA CYS A 142 11.64 -4.76 1.42
C CYS A 142 10.82 -3.77 0.59
N SER A 143 9.81 -3.19 1.23
CA SER A 143 8.86 -2.26 0.65
C SER A 143 8.97 -0.95 1.40
N HIS A 144 9.03 0.16 0.67
CA HIS A 144 9.16 1.49 1.25
C HIS A 144 8.00 2.35 0.79
N PHE A 145 6.93 2.31 1.57
CA PHE A 145 5.74 3.10 1.31
C PHE A 145 5.87 4.51 1.88
N GLN A 146 5.47 5.49 1.07
CA GLN A 146 5.33 6.88 1.48
C GLN A 146 4.01 7.40 0.92
N ARG A 147 3.31 8.22 1.70
CA ARG A 147 2.16 8.97 1.20
C ARG A 147 2.66 10.09 0.32
N VAL A 148 2.21 10.10 -0.93
CA VAL A 148 2.56 11.11 -1.93
C VAL A 148 1.29 11.68 -2.52
N ASP A 149 1.28 12.97 -2.80
CA ASP A 149 0.17 13.62 -3.50
C ASP A 149 0.41 13.52 -5.02
N ALA A 150 -0.46 12.76 -5.69
CA ALA A 150 -0.40 12.55 -7.14
C ALA A 150 -0.73 13.80 -7.97
N LYS A 151 -1.30 14.86 -7.37
CA LYS A 151 -1.48 16.15 -8.07
C LYS A 151 -0.17 16.91 -8.21
N THR A 152 0.76 16.72 -7.28
CA THR A 152 2.04 17.44 -7.22
C THR A 152 3.22 16.59 -7.69
N HIS A 153 3.07 15.26 -7.72
CA HIS A 153 4.14 14.33 -8.07
C HIS A 153 3.74 13.37 -9.19
N PHE A 154 4.65 13.14 -10.13
CA PHE A 154 4.50 12.05 -11.10
C PHE A 154 4.92 10.72 -10.47
N ILE A 155 4.01 9.74 -10.49
CA ILE A 155 4.27 8.38 -10.02
C ILE A 155 4.43 7.47 -11.25
N LEU A 156 5.68 7.16 -11.60
CA LEU A 156 5.99 6.33 -12.76
C LEU A 156 6.67 5.02 -12.34
N PRO A 157 6.25 3.86 -12.89
CA PRO A 157 6.95 2.60 -12.65
C PRO A 157 8.40 2.70 -13.13
N LYS A 158 9.37 2.38 -12.27
CA LYS A 158 10.81 2.46 -12.58
C LYS A 158 11.16 1.75 -13.89
N ARG A 159 10.53 0.61 -14.17
CA ARG A 159 10.72 -0.14 -15.43
C ARG A 159 10.34 0.66 -16.67
N ARG A 160 9.23 1.40 -16.64
CA ARG A 160 8.79 2.25 -17.76
C ARG A 160 9.75 3.42 -17.96
N VAL A 161 10.20 4.05 -16.87
CA VAL A 161 11.20 5.13 -16.94
C VAL A 161 12.49 4.63 -17.59
N ILE A 162 12.98 3.46 -17.19
CA ILE A 162 14.18 2.84 -17.78
C ILE A 162 13.97 2.51 -19.26
N GLN A 163 12.83 1.92 -19.64
CA GLN A 163 12.52 1.59 -21.03
C GLN A 163 12.47 2.84 -21.92
N ILE A 164 11.84 3.92 -21.44
CA ILE A 164 11.78 5.20 -22.16
C ILE A 164 13.19 5.80 -22.28
N ALA A 165 13.98 5.78 -21.20
CA ALA A 165 15.35 6.31 -21.23
C ALA A 165 16.24 5.54 -22.23
N LEU A 166 16.23 4.21 -22.19
CA LEU A 166 17.00 3.37 -23.14
C LEU A 166 16.53 3.54 -24.59
N GLY A 167 15.20 3.62 -24.81
CA GLY A 167 14.64 3.89 -26.13
C GLY A 167 15.07 5.24 -26.69
N SER A 168 15.01 6.30 -25.86
CA SER A 168 15.44 7.64 -26.26
C SER A 168 16.93 7.71 -26.62
N LEU A 169 17.80 7.06 -25.83
CA LEU A 169 19.23 6.97 -26.12
C LEU A 169 19.50 6.23 -27.44
N GLY A 170 18.77 5.14 -27.71
CA GLY A 170 18.85 4.41 -28.97
C GLY A 170 18.44 5.27 -30.18
N THR A 171 17.37 6.07 -30.05
CA THR A 171 16.94 6.98 -31.12
C THR A 171 17.95 8.11 -31.37
N LEU A 172 18.57 8.68 -30.32
CA LEU A 172 19.61 9.69 -30.45
C LEU A 172 20.86 9.12 -31.16
N ALA A 173 21.28 7.90 -30.80
CA ALA A 173 22.43 7.25 -31.42
C ALA A 173 22.21 7.02 -32.93
N LEU A 174 21.01 6.59 -33.33
CA LEU A 174 20.65 6.38 -34.73
C LEU A 174 20.57 7.69 -35.53
N ALA A 175 20.02 8.76 -34.95
CA ALA A 175 19.96 10.08 -35.59
C ALA A 175 21.36 10.70 -35.81
N GLY A 176 22.30 10.42 -34.91
CA GLY A 176 23.70 10.85 -35.07
C GLY A 176 24.39 10.20 -36.27
N CYS A 177 24.08 8.93 -36.56
CA CYS A 177 24.69 8.19 -37.68
C CYS A 177 24.22 8.65 -39.07
N THR A 178 23.12 9.39 -39.18
CA THR A 178 22.55 9.83 -40.47
C THR A 178 22.94 11.26 -40.88
N SER A 179 23.71 11.98 -40.07
CA SER A 179 24.06 13.38 -40.35
C SER A 179 25.32 13.52 -41.22
N GLN A 180 25.10 13.69 -42.52
CA GLN A 180 26.08 14.22 -43.47
C GLN A 180 26.12 15.76 -43.43
N LEU A 181 26.13 16.39 -42.25
CA LEU A 181 26.28 17.84 -42.09
C LEU A 181 27.09 18.16 -40.81
N GLY A 182 27.96 19.16 -40.91
CA GLY A 182 29.08 19.46 -40.01
C GLY A 182 28.84 19.22 -38.52
N PHE A 183 29.78 18.49 -37.92
CA PHE A 183 29.81 17.94 -36.55
C PHE A 183 29.48 18.94 -35.41
N ILE A 184 29.53 20.25 -35.66
CA ILE A 184 29.37 21.30 -34.65
C ILE A 184 27.92 21.83 -34.57
N GLU A 185 27.17 21.82 -35.68
CA GLU A 185 25.76 22.26 -35.74
C GLU A 185 24.81 21.15 -35.25
N GLY A 186 25.16 19.88 -35.46
CA GLY A 186 24.35 18.74 -35.06
C GLY A 186 24.34 18.48 -33.54
N LEU A 187 25.42 18.81 -32.83
CA LEU A 187 25.57 18.51 -31.39
C LEU A 187 24.87 19.52 -30.47
N PHE A 188 24.62 20.74 -30.95
CA PHE A 188 24.02 21.82 -30.17
C PHE A 188 22.63 21.47 -29.57
N PRO A 189 21.66 20.91 -30.33
CA PRO A 189 20.38 20.50 -29.75
C PRO A 189 20.53 19.35 -28.74
N PHE A 190 21.51 18.46 -28.93
CA PHE A 190 21.75 17.33 -28.02
C PHE A 190 22.39 17.78 -26.70
N ILE A 191 23.29 18.76 -26.74
CA ILE A 191 23.86 19.39 -25.55
C ILE A 191 22.77 20.13 -24.78
N ILE A 192 21.85 20.83 -25.46
CA ILE A 192 20.71 21.49 -24.81
C ILE A 192 19.79 20.47 -24.14
N ILE A 193 19.44 19.37 -24.81
CA ILE A 193 18.60 18.31 -24.22
C ILE A 193 19.30 17.65 -23.03
N ALA A 194 20.61 17.39 -23.12
CA ALA A 194 21.39 16.82 -22.02
C ALA A 194 21.49 17.79 -20.83
N ILE A 195 21.69 19.09 -21.08
CA ILE A 195 21.69 20.14 -20.04
C ILE A 195 20.30 20.22 -19.39
N ILE A 196 19.22 20.23 -20.18
CA ILE A 196 17.85 20.24 -19.65
C ILE A 196 17.62 18.98 -18.80
N PHE A 197 18.06 17.81 -19.25
CA PHE A 197 17.94 16.56 -18.51
C PHE A 197 18.75 16.57 -17.21
N ILE A 198 19.97 17.10 -17.22
CA ILE A 198 20.80 17.29 -16.02
C ILE A 198 20.17 18.30 -15.05
N PHE A 199 19.63 19.42 -15.55
CA PHE A 199 18.93 20.40 -14.73
C PHE A 199 17.67 19.83 -14.11
N ILE A 200 16.92 19.01 -14.84
CA ILE A 200 15.76 18.26 -14.33
C ILE A 200 16.23 17.32 -13.21
N LEU A 201 17.27 16.50 -13.44
CA LEU A 201 17.82 15.60 -12.42
C LEU A 201 18.37 16.33 -11.18
N ALA A 202 19.03 17.48 -11.36
CA ALA A 202 19.57 18.30 -10.27
C ALA A 202 18.49 19.06 -9.50
N ALA A 203 17.41 19.49 -10.17
CA ALA A 203 16.23 20.04 -9.51
C ALA A 203 15.54 18.98 -8.64
N PHE A 204 15.51 17.73 -9.11
CA PHE A 204 15.02 16.60 -8.32
C PHE A 204 15.98 16.18 -7.18
N SER A 205 17.27 16.54 -7.21
CA SER A 205 18.22 16.20 -6.12
C SER A 205 18.25 17.23 -4.98
N LYS A 206 17.73 18.46 -5.19
CA LYS A 206 17.78 19.54 -4.19
C LYS A 206 16.49 19.80 -3.41
N GLY A 207 15.44 18.99 -3.60
CA GLY A 207 14.16 19.13 -2.87
C GLY A 207 14.17 18.69 -1.39
N GLY A 208 15.29 18.19 -0.86
CA GLY A 208 15.41 17.69 0.52
C GLY A 208 16.32 18.55 1.40
N LYS A 209 15.94 19.80 1.68
CA LYS A 209 16.55 20.58 2.77
C LYS A 209 15.46 21.12 3.69
N GLY A 210 14.85 20.21 4.45
CA GLY A 210 14.13 20.53 5.68
C GLY A 210 15.14 20.86 6.78
N GLY A 211 14.87 21.94 7.52
CA GLY A 211 15.80 22.61 8.45
C GLY A 211 16.39 21.72 9.54
N GLY A 212 17.61 22.10 9.94
CA GLY A 212 18.39 21.43 10.96
C GLY A 212 17.85 21.59 12.38
N GLY A 213 17.93 20.50 13.14
CA GLY A 213 18.00 20.47 14.58
C GLY A 213 19.17 19.58 14.97
N ASN A 214 20.18 20.15 15.63
CA ASN A 214 21.29 19.43 16.23
C ASN A 214 20.74 18.41 17.25
N ASN A 215 21.15 17.14 17.16
CA ASN A 215 21.60 16.46 18.36
C ASN A 215 22.60 15.34 18.05
N SER A 216 23.60 15.30 18.90
CA SER A 216 24.77 14.44 18.91
C SER A 216 24.41 12.99 19.22
N GLY A 217 25.13 12.03 18.65
CA GLY A 217 25.26 10.69 19.26
C GLY A 217 25.44 9.52 18.30
N GLY A 218 26.69 9.04 18.22
CA GLY A 218 27.00 7.61 18.15
C GLY A 218 26.78 6.89 16.81
N GLY A 219 27.88 6.64 16.09
CA GLY A 219 27.88 5.67 15.00
C GLY A 219 27.76 4.22 15.50
N CYS A 220 27.10 3.37 14.73
CA CYS A 220 27.48 1.96 14.60
C CYS A 220 27.06 1.38 13.23
N GLY A 221 27.98 0.58 12.68
CA GLY A 221 27.79 -0.67 11.94
C GLY A 221 26.61 -0.83 10.96
N SER A 222 26.97 -0.89 9.68
CA SER A 222 26.17 -1.42 8.59
C SER A 222 25.60 -2.83 8.89
N VAL A 223 24.27 -2.94 9.01
CA VAL A 223 23.52 -4.19 8.79
C VAL A 223 22.18 -3.82 8.18
N GLY A 224 21.87 -4.38 7.01
CA GLY A 224 20.70 -4.05 6.20
C GLY A 224 19.39 -4.17 6.98
N GLY A 225 18.83 -3.02 7.37
CA GLY A 225 17.52 -2.91 7.98
C GLY A 225 16.44 -2.85 6.90
N GLY A 226 15.72 -3.96 6.71
CA GLY A 226 14.44 -3.94 6.00
C GLY A 226 13.36 -3.35 6.90
N CYS A 227 12.75 -2.25 6.47
CA CYS A 227 11.65 -1.57 7.16
C CYS A 227 10.33 -2.30 6.84
N SER A 228 9.64 -2.82 7.84
CA SER A 228 8.20 -3.09 7.73
C SER A 228 7.49 -1.75 7.85
N SER A 229 6.95 -1.24 6.74
CA SER A 229 6.24 0.04 6.73
C SER A 229 4.76 -0.21 7.03
N ASP A 230 4.42 -0.19 8.32
CA ASP A 230 3.03 -0.06 8.75
C ASP A 230 2.60 1.38 8.38
N SER A 231 1.75 1.52 7.37
CA SER A 231 1.32 2.82 6.84
C SER A 231 0.20 3.40 7.70
N GLY A 232 0.58 3.92 8.87
CA GLY A 232 -0.30 4.67 9.76
C GLY A 232 -0.93 5.90 9.07
N CYS A 233 -2.26 5.96 9.08
CA CYS A 233 -3.05 7.07 8.58
C CYS A 233 -2.99 8.27 9.54
N GLY A 234 -2.00 9.15 9.36
CA GLY A 234 -2.02 10.51 9.92
C GLY A 234 -2.80 11.46 9.02
N SER A 235 -3.94 11.97 9.50
CA SER A 235 -4.74 13.01 8.85
C SER A 235 -4.05 14.37 8.99
N GLY A 236 -3.33 14.82 7.97
CA GLY A 236 -2.78 16.16 7.86
C GLY A 236 -3.57 16.99 6.86
N CYS A 237 -4.41 17.89 7.36
CA CYS A 237 -5.15 18.87 6.57
C CYS A 237 -4.19 19.92 5.99
N GLY A 238 -4.31 20.22 4.69
CA GLY A 238 -3.51 21.25 4.02
C GLY A 238 -3.95 21.57 2.60
N GLY A 239 -5.06 22.31 2.48
CA GLY A 239 -5.30 23.32 1.43
C GLY A 239 -5.68 22.90 0.01
N GLY A 240 -6.96 23.08 -0.35
CA GLY A 240 -7.36 23.48 -1.72
C GLY A 240 -8.56 22.75 -2.34
N GLY A 241 -9.79 23.12 -1.92
CA GLY A 241 -11.09 23.02 -2.63
C GLY A 241 -11.49 21.67 -3.26
N CYS A 242 -12.61 21.02 -2.93
CA CYS A 242 -13.95 21.53 -2.68
C CYS A 242 -14.80 20.46 -1.95
N GLY A 243 -15.64 20.90 -1.00
CA GLY A 243 -16.95 20.32 -0.64
C GLY A 243 -17.00 19.02 0.18
N GLY A 244 -17.26 19.14 1.48
CA GLY A 244 -17.75 18.04 2.33
C GLY A 244 -17.18 18.10 3.74
N GLY A 245 -17.79 18.90 4.61
CA GLY A 245 -17.41 18.97 6.02
C GLY A 245 -17.76 17.68 6.77
N CYS A 246 -16.88 17.23 7.65
CA CYS A 246 -17.20 16.26 8.68
C CYS A 246 -17.22 17.01 10.01
N GLY A 247 -18.42 17.35 10.47
CA GLY A 247 -18.66 17.89 11.80
C GLY A 247 -19.44 16.91 12.65
N GLY A 248 -18.99 16.75 13.91
CA GLY A 248 -19.83 16.50 15.07
C GLY A 248 -20.20 15.05 15.41
N GLY A 249 -20.33 14.80 16.73
CA GLY A 249 -21.10 13.71 17.33
C GLY A 249 -20.36 12.88 18.36
#